data_AF-A0AAP5M7N6-F1
#
_entry.id   AF-A0AAP5M7N6-F1
#
_cell.length_a   1.000
_cell.length_b   1.000
_cell.length_c   1.000
_cell.angle_alpha   90.00
_cell.angle_beta   90.00
_cell.angle_gamma   90.00
#
_symmetry.space_group_name_H-M   'P 1'
#
loop_
_entity.id
_entity.type
_entity.pdbx_description
1 polymer ?
#
loop_
_entity_poly.entity_id
_entity_poly.type
_entity_poly.pdbx_seq_one_letter_code
_entity_poly.pdbx_strand_id
1 'polypeptide(L)'
;MKIHVLNIQPLPRRHSVEVWMLIGDTKCHFRFTRRVKQLANRQLEIISYENTFEELFRFNPEIVNRVIDLVRKFDKGKQVKLPDVVGNFDNSGQASVSQRPCSFEIDM
;
A
#
# COMPACT_ATOMS: atom_id res chain seq x y z
N MET A 1 10.67 9.60 -9.04
CA MET A 1 9.58 10.18 -8.23
C MET A 1 9.54 9.49 -6.88
N LYS A 2 9.72 10.21 -5.75
CA LYS A 2 9.78 9.59 -4.41
C LYS A 2 8.42 9.10 -3.95
N ILE A 3 8.38 7.99 -3.22
CA ILE A 3 7.16 7.43 -2.66
C ILE A 3 7.29 7.33 -1.14
N HIS A 4 6.33 7.91 -0.45
CA HIS A 4 6.25 7.90 1.01
C HIS A 4 4.95 7.23 1.46
N VAL A 5 5.02 6.44 2.53
CA VAL A 5 3.82 6.13 3.32
C VAL A 5 3.68 7.21 4.38
N LEU A 6 2.56 7.92 4.35
CA LEU A 6 2.29 9.05 5.25
C LEU A 6 1.60 8.61 6.54
N ASN A 7 0.65 7.69 6.42
CA ASN A 7 -0.21 7.29 7.52
C ASN A 7 -0.76 5.88 7.28
N ILE A 8 -0.99 5.14 8.36
CA ILE A 8 -1.67 3.84 8.35
C ILE A 8 -2.73 3.89 9.46
N GLN A 9 -3.99 3.67 9.12
CA GLN A 9 -5.08 3.66 10.10
C GLN A 9 -5.90 2.37 10.03
N PRO A 10 -6.32 1.82 11.18
CA PRO A 10 -7.17 0.65 11.20
C PRO A 10 -8.60 1.03 10.85
N LEU A 11 -9.28 0.21 10.04
CA LEU A 11 -10.72 0.33 9.84
C LEU A 11 -11.45 -0.55 10.88
N PRO A 12 -12.21 0.03 11.83
CA PRO A 12 -12.67 -0.66 13.05
C PRO A 12 -13.59 -1.88 12.88
N ARG A 13 -13.89 -2.35 11.66
CA ARG A 13 -14.88 -3.42 11.43
C ARG A 13 -14.57 -4.40 10.29
N ARG A 14 -13.37 -4.34 9.67
CA ARG A 14 -13.15 -5.06 8.39
C ARG A 14 -11.84 -5.84 8.26
N HIS A 15 -11.06 -5.99 9.34
CA HIS A 15 -9.68 -6.49 9.22
C HIS A 15 -8.90 -5.76 8.11
N SER A 16 -9.22 -4.49 7.89
CA SER A 16 -8.66 -3.67 6.84
C SER A 16 -7.91 -2.50 7.46
N VAL A 17 -6.92 -2.01 6.73
CA VAL A 17 -6.23 -0.78 7.05
C VAL A 17 -6.26 0.16 5.85
N GLU A 18 -6.33 1.44 6.13
CA GLU A 18 -6.17 2.52 5.17
C GLU A 18 -4.72 2.98 5.19
N VAL A 19 -4.13 3.11 4.00
CA VAL A 19 -2.75 3.54 3.82
C VAL A 19 -2.76 4.79 2.95
N TRP A 20 -2.31 5.91 3.52
CA TRP A 20 -2.10 7.14 2.77
C TRP A 20 -0.66 7.20 2.31
N MET A 21 -0.48 7.51 1.04
CA MET A 21 0.83 7.59 0.39
C MET A 21 0.99 8.92 -0.31
N LEU A 22 2.24 9.39 -0.40
CA LEU A 22 2.63 10.48 -1.27
C LEU A 22 3.48 9.89 -2.39
N ILE A 23 3.02 10.03 -3.63
CA ILE A 23 3.69 9.54 -4.83
C ILE A 23 4.09 10.78 -5.64
N GLY A 24 5.36 11.15 -5.56
CA GLY A 24 5.82 12.47 -5.98
C GLY A 24 5.16 13.53 -5.12
N ASP A 25 4.26 14.29 -5.72
CA ASP A 25 3.45 15.32 -5.06
C ASP A 25 1.97 14.93 -4.96
N THR A 26 1.60 13.73 -5.42
CA THR A 26 0.20 13.26 -5.40
C THR A 26 -0.08 12.46 -4.14
N LYS A 27 -1.09 12.86 -3.38
CA LYS A 27 -1.62 12.05 -2.28
C LYS A 27 -2.53 10.96 -2.83
N CYS A 28 -2.29 9.76 -2.35
CA CYS A 28 -2.98 8.55 -2.72
C CYS A 28 -3.49 7.84 -1.48
N HIS A 29 -4.60 7.14 -1.63
CA HIS A 29 -5.21 6.39 -0.56
C HIS A 29 -5.53 5.00 -1.07
N PHE A 30 -5.08 3.98 -0.35
CA PHE A 30 -5.28 2.58 -0.71
C PHE A 30 -5.77 1.78 0.48
N ARG A 31 -6.67 0.84 0.23
CA ARG A 31 -7.14 -0.10 1.25
C ARG A 31 -6.41 -1.43 1.16
N PHE A 32 -5.87 -1.85 2.30
CA PHE A 32 -5.32 -3.18 2.50
C PHE A 32 -6.28 -4.00 3.37
N THR A 33 -6.40 -5.29 3.09
CA THR A 33 -7.24 -6.22 3.84
C THR A 33 -6.43 -7.40 4.30
N ARG A 34 -6.55 -7.72 5.59
CA ARG A 34 -5.98 -8.90 6.22
C ARG A 34 -6.99 -10.02 6.19
N ARG A 35 -6.51 -11.21 5.83
CA ARG A 35 -7.24 -12.47 5.94
C ARG A 35 -6.36 -13.48 6.67
N VAL A 36 -6.91 -14.14 7.68
CA VAL A 36 -6.23 -15.24 8.37
C VAL A 36 -6.78 -16.54 7.80
N LYS A 37 -5.92 -17.37 7.23
CA LYS A 37 -6.27 -18.74 6.85
C LYS A 37 -5.68 -19.71 7.87
N GLN A 38 -6.48 -20.64 8.36
CA GLN A 38 -5.97 -21.81 9.09
C GLN A 38 -5.59 -22.88 8.08
N LEU A 39 -4.34 -23.33 8.13
CA LEU A 39 -3.85 -24.48 7.38
C LEU A 39 -3.28 -25.47 8.39
N ALA A 40 -3.99 -26.59 8.57
CA ALA A 40 -3.74 -27.56 9.63
C ALA A 40 -3.61 -26.85 11.00
N ASN A 41 -2.43 -26.88 11.62
CA ASN A 41 -2.15 -26.28 12.93
C ASN A 41 -1.46 -24.91 12.84
N ARG A 42 -1.44 -24.25 11.66
CA ARG A 42 -0.79 -22.95 11.45
C ARG A 42 -1.79 -21.89 11.01
N GLN A 43 -1.66 -20.68 11.55
CA GLN A 43 -2.37 -19.49 11.09
C GLN A 43 -1.49 -18.73 10.10
N LEU A 44 -1.99 -18.53 8.88
CA LEU A 44 -1.31 -17.81 7.82
C LEU A 44 -2.01 -16.47 7.58
N GLU A 45 -1.28 -15.39 7.81
CA GLU A 45 -1.74 -14.02 7.57
C GLU A 45 -1.47 -13.62 6.11
N ILE A 46 -2.55 -13.40 5.38
CA ILE A 46 -2.52 -12.88 4.01
C ILE A 46 -2.93 -11.42 4.07
N ILE A 47 -2.11 -10.54 3.49
CA ILE A 47 -2.47 -9.15 3.24
C ILE A 47 -2.73 -9.02 1.75
N SER A 48 -3.94 -8.65 1.40
CA SER A 48 -4.34 -8.28 0.05
C SER A 48 -4.51 -6.76 -0.03
N TYR A 49 -4.34 -6.19 -1.21
CA TYR A 49 -4.53 -4.77 -1.50
C TYR A 49 -5.52 -4.62 -2.66
N GLU A 50 -6.05 -3.42 -2.83
CA GLU A 50 -6.92 -3.09 -3.96
C GLU A 50 -6.18 -3.11 -5.31
N ASN A 51 -6.91 -3.40 -6.38
CA ASN A 51 -6.36 -3.56 -7.73
C ASN A 51 -5.64 -2.30 -8.23
N THR A 52 -6.11 -1.11 -7.85
CA THR A 52 -5.48 0.18 -8.16
C THR A 52 -4.05 0.28 -7.63
N PHE A 53 -3.81 -0.22 -6.42
CA PHE A 53 -2.46 -0.32 -5.86
C PHE A 53 -1.61 -1.32 -6.66
N GLU A 54 -2.19 -2.47 -7.01
CA GLU A 54 -1.51 -3.51 -7.80
C GLU A 54 -1.08 -2.98 -9.17
N GLU A 55 -1.98 -2.33 -9.89
CA GLU A 55 -1.72 -1.77 -11.22
C GLU A 55 -0.63 -0.71 -11.19
N LEU A 56 -0.66 0.18 -10.18
CA LEU A 56 0.30 1.26 -10.04
C LEU A 56 1.71 0.74 -9.73
N PHE A 57 1.82 -0.35 -8.96
CA PHE A 57 3.10 -0.90 -8.52
C PHE A 57 3.44 -2.27 -9.14
N ARG A 58 2.75 -2.69 -10.21
CA ARG A 58 2.93 -4.01 -10.84
C ARG A 58 4.38 -4.30 -11.25
N PHE A 59 5.12 -3.27 -11.64
CA PHE A 59 6.54 -3.35 -12.03
C PHE A 59 7.51 -2.93 -10.93
N ASN A 60 7.00 -2.66 -9.72
CA ASN A 60 7.75 -2.14 -8.60
C ASN A 60 7.54 -3.03 -7.35
N PRO A 61 7.85 -4.34 -7.43
CA PRO A 61 7.55 -5.30 -6.37
C PRO A 61 8.26 -4.98 -5.04
N GLU A 62 9.43 -4.31 -5.09
CA GLU A 62 10.15 -3.87 -3.89
C GLU A 62 9.34 -2.85 -3.07
N ILE A 63 8.68 -1.91 -3.75
CA ILE A 63 7.80 -0.93 -3.11
C ILE A 63 6.59 -1.64 -2.49
N VAL A 64 5.99 -2.58 -3.22
CA VAL A 64 4.86 -3.39 -2.72
C VAL A 64 5.25 -4.12 -1.44
N ASN A 65 6.38 -4.83 -1.45
CA ASN A 65 6.86 -5.58 -0.29
C ASN A 65 7.11 -4.66 0.92
N ARG A 66 7.72 -3.50 0.70
CA ARG A 66 8.01 -2.55 1.77
C ARG A 66 6.75 -1.96 2.40
N VAL A 67 5.75 -1.64 1.59
CA VAL A 67 4.44 -1.17 2.10
C VAL A 67 3.73 -2.27 2.89
N ILE A 68 3.72 -3.52 2.37
CA ILE A 68 3.14 -4.67 3.08
C ILE A 68 3.83 -4.89 4.42
N ASP A 69 5.15 -4.77 4.49
CA ASP A 69 5.89 -4.93 5.74
C ASP A 69 5.58 -3.84 6.77
N LEU A 70 5.37 -2.60 6.34
CA LEU A 70 4.89 -1.53 7.23
C LEU A 70 3.48 -1.84 7.75
N VAL A 71 2.57 -2.28 6.90
CA VAL A 71 1.22 -2.70 7.29
C VAL A 71 1.27 -3.87 8.28
N ARG A 72 2.10 -4.88 8.04
CA ARG A 72 2.30 -6.02 8.97
C ARG A 72 2.82 -5.57 10.33
N LYS A 73 3.80 -4.67 10.35
CA LYS A 73 4.36 -4.13 11.59
C LYS A 73 3.27 -3.39 12.36
N PHE A 74 2.53 -2.52 11.68
CA PHE A 74 1.40 -1.78 12.25
C PHE A 74 0.34 -2.71 12.86
N ASP A 75 -0.12 -3.70 12.10
CA ASP A 75 -1.16 -4.64 12.54
C ASP A 75 -0.72 -5.49 13.74
N LYS A 76 0.58 -5.79 13.85
CA LYS A 76 1.17 -6.48 15.00
C LYS A 76 1.42 -5.58 16.22
N GLY A 77 0.93 -4.33 16.19
CA GLY A 77 1.15 -3.34 17.25
C GLY A 77 2.61 -2.90 17.38
N LYS A 78 3.46 -3.17 16.38
CA LYS A 78 4.84 -2.69 16.39
C LYS A 78 4.87 -1.22 16.03
N GLN A 79 5.82 -0.50 16.62
CA GLN A 79 6.02 0.91 16.29
C GLN A 79 6.43 1.05 14.82
N VAL A 80 5.69 1.89 14.10
CA VAL A 80 6.01 2.30 12.72
C VAL A 80 6.30 3.80 12.75
N LYS A 81 7.48 4.20 12.27
CA LYS A 81 7.83 5.61 12.13
C LYS A 81 7.30 6.09 10.79
N LEU A 82 6.34 7.01 10.81
CA LEU A 82 5.77 7.62 9.61
C LEU A 82 5.94 9.15 9.67
N PRO A 83 6.13 9.84 8.53
CA PRO A 83 6.21 9.26 7.18
C PRO A 83 7.50 8.46 6.93
N ASP A 84 7.42 7.39 6.14
CA ASP A 84 8.59 6.58 5.72
C ASP A 84 8.72 6.54 4.19
N VAL A 85 9.96 6.57 3.69
CA VAL A 85 10.25 6.45 2.26
C VAL A 85 10.26 4.97 1.90
N VAL A 86 9.42 4.57 0.95
CA VAL A 86 9.27 3.16 0.55
C VAL A 86 9.90 2.84 -0.81
N GLY A 87 10.30 3.85 -1.57
CA GLY A 87 11.04 3.69 -2.81
C GLY A 87 10.91 4.89 -3.72
N ASN A 88 11.39 4.74 -4.95
CA ASN A 88 11.29 5.73 -6.00
C ASN A 88 10.82 5.05 -7.29
N PHE A 89 9.99 5.72 -8.08
CA PHE A 89 9.87 5.38 -9.50
C PHE A 89 11.09 5.94 -10.23
N ASP A 90 11.92 5.06 -10.78
CA ASP A 90 13.01 5.43 -11.67
C ASP A 90 12.48 5.50 -13.11
N ASN A 91 12.79 6.58 -13.81
CA ASN A 91 12.32 6.85 -15.18
C ASN A 91 12.90 5.90 -16.25
N SER A 92 13.71 4.89 -15.87
CA SER A 92 14.49 4.07 -16.79
C SER A 92 13.78 2.81 -17.31
N GLY A 93 12.49 2.60 -17.00
CA GLY A 93 11.81 1.39 -17.45
C GLY A 93 10.30 1.42 -17.32
N GLN A 94 9.65 1.89 -18.40
CA GLN A 94 8.27 1.63 -18.80
C GLN A 94 7.13 2.48 -18.19
N ALA A 95 6.44 3.09 -19.16
CA ALA A 95 5.03 3.46 -19.23
C ALA A 95 4.51 4.41 -18.15
N SER A 96 4.51 5.69 -18.51
CA SER A 96 3.52 6.70 -18.13
C SER A 96 2.69 6.34 -16.89
N VAL A 97 3.30 6.49 -15.70
CA VAL A 97 2.49 6.72 -14.52
C VAL A 97 1.64 7.93 -14.88
N SER A 98 0.34 7.71 -15.05
CA SER A 98 -0.63 8.75 -15.39
C SER A 98 -0.28 10.01 -14.59
N GLN A 99 -0.40 11.19 -15.21
CA GLN A 99 -0.14 12.49 -14.54
C GLN A 99 -0.94 12.66 -13.24
N ARG A 100 -1.91 11.77 -12.99
CA ARG A 100 -2.52 11.52 -11.70
C ARG A 100 -2.44 10.02 -11.37
N PRO A 101 -1.47 9.58 -10.54
CA PRO A 101 -1.32 8.16 -10.20
C PRO A 101 -2.54 7.56 -9.49
N CYS A 102 -3.46 8.39 -8.98
CA CYS A 102 -4.51 7.98 -8.05
C CYS A 102 -5.90 8.58 -8.35
N SER A 103 -6.16 9.01 -9.58
CA SER A 103 -7.51 9.46 -9.97
C SER A 103 -8.16 8.52 -10.98
N PHE A 104 -9.15 7.77 -10.51
CA PHE A 104 -10.25 7.27 -11.32
C PHE A 104 -11.56 7.62 -10.58
N GLU A 105 -12.20 8.67 -11.11
CA GLU A 105 -13.60 9.18 -11.05
C GLU A 105 -14.37 9.33 -9.72
N ILE A 106 -14.83 10.56 -9.46
CA ILE A 106 -16.25 10.78 -9.20
C ILE A 106 -16.79 11.51 -10.43
N ASP A 107 -17.45 10.76 -11.31
CA ASP A 107 -18.46 11.34 -12.20
C ASP A 107 -19.51 12.04 -11.31
N MET A 108 -19.81 13.30 -11.62
CA MET A 108 -21.03 13.98 -11.20
C MET A 108 -21.65 14.67 -12.41
#